data_AF-A0A5C1QKH3-F1
#
_entry.id   AF-A0A5C1QKH3-F1
#
_cell.length_a   1.000
_cell.length_b   1.000
_cell.length_c   1.000
_cell.angle_alpha   90.00
_cell.angle_beta   90.00
_cell.angle_gamma   90.00
#
_symmetry.space_group_name_H-M   'P 1'
#
loop_
_entity.id
_entity.type
_entity.pdbx_description
1 polymer ?
#
loop_
_entity_poly.entity_id
_entity_poly.type
_entity_poly.pdbx_seq_one_letter_code
_entity_poly.pdbx_strand_id
1 'polypeptide(L)'
;MNIKSFPWGKLDLQKSGIHIDLPSGQYIDIQRNRNEVYINRYISSELISNRYVTGDDHSLFMEPGLPDLPMILKPMENLSILPGKKIDAFVEVPLVVKLLFGSQESKKLLCESVIRPLSKSFFGSLDNGEIAYFLESPLFRDLSEYKQQNSSIYCPLSIMNKSSQNLDFERMILRVPYLSLYYSGSLILASPVNITFKGLDQMSQVVYKKTLPSGDNIQLASPPRLAEDKSILKKSFYYFKTLYTG
;
A
#
# COMPACT_ATOMS: atom_id res chain seq x y z
N MET A 1 0.10 -5.19 -23.11
CA MET A 1 -0.16 -3.74 -23.22
C MET A 1 0.88 -3.05 -22.34
N ASN A 2 1.89 -2.40 -22.95
CA ASN A 2 2.95 -1.68 -22.20
C ASN A 2 2.33 -0.42 -21.61
N ILE A 3 1.85 -0.49 -20.36
CA ILE A 3 1.47 0.70 -19.62
C ILE A 3 2.76 1.50 -19.42
N LYS A 4 2.87 2.69 -20.02
CA LYS A 4 3.98 3.62 -19.75
C LYS A 4 4.09 3.80 -18.23
N SER A 5 5.31 3.84 -17.70
CA SER A 5 5.53 4.17 -16.29
C SER A 5 4.78 5.45 -15.93
N PHE A 6 4.10 5.48 -14.78
CA PHE A 6 3.41 6.69 -14.32
C PHE A 6 4.37 7.89 -14.30
N PRO A 7 3.88 9.11 -14.62
CA PRO A 7 4.70 10.32 -14.64
C PRO A 7 4.93 10.85 -13.22
N TRP A 8 5.63 10.06 -12.39
CA TRP A 8 5.94 10.44 -11.01
C TRP A 8 6.78 11.71 -10.95
N GLY A 9 6.53 12.53 -9.93
CA GLY A 9 7.20 13.81 -9.71
C GLY A 9 6.40 14.99 -10.25
N LYS A 10 7.11 16.04 -10.68
CA LYS A 10 6.49 17.27 -11.18
C LYS A 10 5.80 17.01 -12.52
N LEU A 11 4.53 17.39 -12.61
CA LEU A 11 3.74 17.32 -13.83
C LEU A 11 3.93 18.59 -14.66
N ASP A 12 4.36 18.43 -15.91
CA ASP A 12 4.47 19.53 -16.86
C ASP A 12 3.15 19.71 -17.63
N LEU A 13 2.31 20.61 -17.12
CA LEU A 13 1.02 20.92 -17.74
C LEU A 13 1.26 21.79 -18.98
N GLN A 14 1.31 21.16 -20.15
CA GLN A 14 1.24 21.88 -21.43
C GLN A 14 -0.12 22.58 -21.60
N LYS A 15 -0.24 23.45 -22.61
CA LYS A 15 -1.47 24.23 -22.88
C LYS A 15 -2.75 23.39 -22.96
N SER A 16 -2.68 22.11 -23.31
CA SER A 16 -3.82 21.19 -23.44
C SER A 16 -4.16 20.38 -22.17
N GLY A 17 -3.36 20.49 -21.10
CA GLY A 17 -3.45 19.57 -19.95
C GLY A 17 -2.69 18.26 -20.16
N ILE A 18 -2.87 17.30 -19.24
CA ILE A 18 -2.24 15.98 -19.24
C ILE A 18 -3.33 14.91 -19.08
N HIS A 19 -3.25 13.87 -19.93
CA HIS A 19 -4.02 12.63 -19.80
C HIS A 19 -3.10 11.52 -19.30
N ILE A 20 -3.54 10.77 -18.28
CA ILE A 20 -2.75 9.70 -17.66
C ILE A 20 -3.59 8.44 -17.65
N ASP A 21 -3.19 7.47 -18.47
CA ASP A 21 -3.76 6.13 -18.48
C ASP A 21 -3.45 5.40 -17.17
N LEU A 22 -4.48 4.85 -16.55
CA LEU A 22 -4.39 3.93 -15.43
C LEU A 22 -4.79 2.52 -15.93
N PRO A 23 -4.42 1.44 -15.22
CA PRO A 23 -4.84 0.09 -15.56
C PRO A 23 -6.37 -0.07 -15.65
N SER A 24 -6.79 -1.08 -16.42
CA SER A 24 -8.20 -1.47 -16.55
C SER A 24 -9.09 -0.38 -17.17
N GLY A 25 -8.53 0.45 -18.07
CA GLY A 25 -9.27 1.51 -18.77
C GLY A 25 -9.63 2.71 -17.89
N GLN A 26 -9.01 2.83 -16.72
CA GLN A 26 -9.14 3.99 -15.84
C GLN A 26 -8.23 5.12 -16.34
N TYR A 27 -8.52 6.36 -15.98
CA TYR A 27 -7.66 7.49 -16.34
C TYR A 27 -7.77 8.66 -15.36
N ILE A 28 -6.78 9.55 -15.44
CA ILE A 28 -6.78 10.85 -14.80
C ILE A 28 -6.50 11.90 -15.87
N ASP A 29 -7.44 12.84 -16.03
CA ASP A 29 -7.30 14.04 -16.83
C ASP A 29 -7.08 15.25 -15.95
N ILE A 30 -6.04 16.03 -16.26
CA ILE A 30 -5.66 17.22 -15.51
C ILE A 30 -5.57 18.39 -16.47
N GLN A 31 -6.37 19.43 -16.22
CA GLN A 31 -6.33 20.68 -16.96
C GLN A 31 -6.07 21.84 -16.01
N ARG A 32 -5.34 22.84 -16.47
CA ARG A 32 -5.10 24.07 -15.72
C ARG A 32 -5.56 25.27 -16.52
N ASN A 33 -6.34 26.13 -15.89
CA ASN A 33 -6.74 27.42 -16.44
C ASN A 33 -6.38 28.52 -15.44
N ARG A 34 -5.28 29.23 -15.70
CA ARG A 34 -4.74 30.26 -14.80
C ARG A 34 -4.57 29.73 -13.37
N ASN A 35 -5.40 30.23 -12.45
CA ASN A 35 -5.38 29.91 -11.03
C ASN A 35 -6.21 28.67 -10.67
N GLU A 36 -6.87 28.02 -11.62
CA GLU A 36 -7.72 26.86 -11.38
C GLU A 36 -7.13 25.59 -11.97
N VAL A 37 -7.27 24.49 -11.23
CA VAL A 37 -6.92 23.14 -11.67
C VAL A 37 -8.18 22.29 -11.66
N TYR A 38 -8.43 21.63 -12.79
CA TYR A 38 -9.54 20.73 -13.02
C TYR A 38 -8.99 19.31 -13.12
N ILE A 39 -9.49 18.42 -12.28
CA ILE A 39 -9.06 17.01 -12.22
C ILE A 39 -10.29 16.13 -12.44
N ASN A 40 -10.32 15.41 -13.56
CA ASN A 40 -11.32 14.41 -13.87
C ASN A 40 -10.69 13.02 -13.74
N ARG A 41 -11.34 12.12 -13.03
CA ARG A 41 -10.82 10.79 -12.73
C ARG A 41 -11.89 9.78 -13.06
N TYR A 42 -11.61 8.88 -14.00
CA TYR A 42 -12.48 7.75 -14.29
C TYR A 42 -11.89 6.51 -13.62
N ILE A 43 -12.47 6.13 -12.50
CA ILE A 43 -11.94 5.09 -11.61
C ILE A 43 -13.10 4.22 -11.18
N SER A 44 -12.91 2.89 -11.22
CA SER A 44 -13.95 1.95 -10.80
C SER A 44 -15.31 2.18 -11.49
N SER A 45 -15.29 2.55 -12.78
CA SER A 45 -16.46 2.86 -13.60
C SER A 45 -17.25 4.11 -13.20
N GLU A 46 -16.66 4.99 -12.40
CA GLU A 46 -17.25 6.27 -11.99
C GLU A 46 -16.37 7.45 -12.44
N LEU A 47 -17.00 8.50 -12.96
CA LEU A 47 -16.34 9.76 -13.28
C LEU A 47 -16.44 10.71 -12.07
N ILE A 48 -15.30 11.06 -11.49
CA ILE A 48 -15.18 11.99 -10.39
C ILE A 48 -14.48 13.25 -10.89
N SER A 49 -15.20 14.37 -10.85
CA SER A 49 -14.70 15.69 -11.25
C SER A 49 -14.48 16.58 -10.04
N ASN A 50 -13.29 17.15 -9.92
CA ASN A 50 -12.93 18.10 -8.88
C ASN A 50 -12.33 19.37 -9.49
N ARG A 51 -12.69 20.52 -8.94
CA ARG A 51 -12.11 21.84 -9.27
C ARG A 51 -11.42 22.41 -8.03
N TYR A 52 -10.18 22.84 -8.19
CA TYR A 52 -9.39 23.48 -7.15
C TYR A 52 -8.97 24.89 -7.57
N VAL A 53 -9.04 25.84 -6.64
CA VAL A 53 -8.42 27.16 -6.80
C VAL A 53 -7.03 27.09 -6.16
N THR A 54 -6.01 27.29 -6.97
CA THR A 54 -4.61 26.95 -6.64
C THR A 54 -3.64 28.13 -6.80
N GLY A 55 -3.98 29.15 -7.60
CA GLY A 55 -3.01 30.19 -7.99
C GLY A 55 -2.20 29.78 -9.23
N ASP A 56 -1.31 30.63 -9.71
CA ASP A 56 -0.52 30.42 -10.94
C ASP A 56 0.98 30.14 -10.69
N ASP A 57 1.44 30.23 -9.44
CA ASP A 57 2.84 30.24 -9.02
C ASP A 57 3.41 28.87 -8.60
N HIS A 58 2.55 27.88 -8.37
CA HIS A 58 2.95 26.57 -7.88
C HIS A 58 2.73 25.44 -8.89
N SER A 59 3.46 24.34 -8.67
CA SER A 59 3.49 23.18 -9.56
C SER A 59 2.55 22.06 -9.09
N LEU A 60 2.09 21.23 -10.03
CA LEU A 60 1.42 19.97 -9.71
C LEU A 60 2.44 18.84 -9.64
N PHE A 61 2.18 17.88 -8.77
CA PHE A 61 2.98 16.68 -8.60
C PHE A 61 2.09 15.45 -8.57
N MET A 62 2.61 14.35 -9.11
CA MET A 62 2.04 13.03 -8.95
C MET A 62 3.00 12.17 -8.13
N GLU A 63 2.51 11.54 -7.08
CA GLU A 63 3.32 10.68 -6.21
C GLU A 63 2.59 9.37 -5.88
N PRO A 64 3.32 8.27 -5.69
CA PRO A 64 2.74 7.02 -5.22
C PRO A 64 2.41 7.14 -3.73
N GLY A 65 1.36 6.45 -3.31
CA GLY A 65 0.91 6.38 -1.93
C GLY A 65 0.40 4.98 -1.59
N LEU A 66 0.27 4.73 -0.30
CA LEU A 66 -0.38 3.53 0.23
C LEU A 66 -1.84 3.81 0.56
N PRO A 67 -2.69 2.79 0.75
CA PRO A 67 -4.02 2.95 1.33
C PRO A 67 -3.98 3.66 2.70
N ASP A 68 -5.07 4.34 3.03
CA ASP A 68 -5.25 5.12 4.27
C ASP A 68 -5.63 4.26 5.48
N LEU A 69 -6.18 3.05 5.25
CA LEU A 69 -6.46 2.06 6.29
C LEU A 69 -5.47 0.88 6.25
N PRO A 70 -5.29 0.15 7.37
CA PRO A 70 -4.60 -1.13 7.37
C PRO A 70 -5.23 -2.13 6.40
N MET A 71 -4.52 -3.23 6.11
CA MET A 71 -5.00 -4.28 5.22
C MET A 71 -5.02 -5.64 5.93
N ILE A 72 -6.13 -6.36 5.85
CA ILE A 72 -6.26 -7.76 6.24
C ILE A 72 -5.69 -8.60 5.10
N LEU A 73 -4.44 -9.00 5.24
CA LEU A 73 -3.76 -9.89 4.31
C LEU A 73 -4.19 -11.34 4.56
N LYS A 74 -4.72 -11.97 3.51
CA LYS A 74 -4.95 -13.40 3.41
C LYS A 74 -4.09 -13.95 2.26
N PRO A 75 -3.22 -14.96 2.48
CA PRO A 75 -2.50 -15.57 1.39
C PRO A 75 -3.45 -16.37 0.49
N MET A 76 -3.20 -16.35 -0.83
CA MET A 76 -3.97 -17.14 -1.80
C MET A 76 -3.77 -18.65 -1.65
N GLU A 77 -2.60 -19.06 -1.17
CA GLU A 77 -2.25 -20.45 -0.94
C GLU A 77 -2.18 -20.74 0.56
N ASN A 78 -2.56 -21.96 0.95
CA ASN A 78 -2.39 -22.42 2.32
C ASN A 78 -0.90 -22.47 2.66
N LEU A 79 -0.50 -21.70 3.68
CA LEU A 79 0.88 -21.63 4.12
C LEU A 79 0.96 -21.96 5.61
N SER A 80 1.72 -22.99 5.97
CA SER A 80 2.04 -23.32 7.36
C SER A 80 3.53 -23.11 7.61
N ILE A 81 3.86 -22.28 8.59
CA ILE A 81 5.25 -22.02 9.00
C ILE A 81 5.52 -22.88 10.24
N LEU A 82 6.39 -23.87 10.10
CA LEU A 82 6.72 -24.81 11.20
C LEU A 82 7.45 -24.12 12.37
N PRO A 83 7.42 -24.70 13.58
CA PRO A 83 8.17 -24.21 14.74
C PRO A 83 9.64 -23.91 14.43
N GLY A 84 10.11 -22.74 14.88
CA GLY A 84 11.48 -22.27 14.67
C GLY A 84 11.83 -21.88 13.23
N LYS A 85 10.88 -21.97 12.28
CA LYS A 85 11.12 -21.62 10.88
C LYS A 85 10.70 -20.18 10.58
N LYS A 86 11.23 -19.69 9.47
CA LYS A 86 11.03 -18.34 8.96
C LYS A 86 10.68 -18.43 7.47
N ILE A 87 9.81 -17.51 7.02
CA ILE A 87 9.62 -17.21 5.61
C ILE A 87 9.98 -15.74 5.36
N ASP A 88 10.64 -15.50 4.23
CA ASP A 88 10.77 -14.19 3.59
C ASP A 88 9.95 -14.23 2.30
N ALA A 89 9.11 -13.23 2.10
CA ALA A 89 8.24 -13.13 0.95
C ALA A 89 7.97 -11.66 0.63
N PHE A 90 7.32 -11.43 -0.51
CA PHE A 90 6.81 -10.14 -0.92
C PHE A 90 5.28 -10.25 -1.08
N VAL A 91 4.57 -9.21 -0.64
CA VAL A 91 3.12 -9.08 -0.83
C VAL A 91 2.83 -7.88 -1.73
N GLU A 92 1.87 -8.05 -2.63
CA GLU A 92 1.42 -6.99 -3.51
C GLU A 92 0.37 -6.12 -2.80
N VAL A 93 0.72 -4.86 -2.59
CA VAL A 93 -0.16 -3.85 -1.98
C VAL A 93 -0.70 -2.92 -3.07
N PRO A 94 -2.01 -2.61 -3.08
CA PRO A 94 -2.59 -1.70 -4.05
C PRO A 94 -1.98 -0.30 -4.00
N LEU A 95 -1.61 0.22 -5.15
CA LEU A 95 -1.09 1.57 -5.32
C LEU A 95 -2.21 2.61 -5.21
N VAL A 96 -1.93 3.68 -4.47
CA VAL A 96 -2.69 4.93 -4.47
C VAL A 96 -1.91 5.97 -5.26
N VAL A 97 -2.59 6.67 -6.17
CA VAL A 97 -2.04 7.84 -6.87
C VAL A 97 -2.44 9.08 -6.08
N LYS A 98 -1.45 9.87 -5.66
CA LYS A 98 -1.66 11.17 -5.01
C LYS A 98 -1.41 12.27 -6.02
N LEU A 99 -2.32 13.23 -6.12
CA LEU A 99 -2.11 14.49 -6.82
C LEU A 99 -1.91 15.58 -5.79
N LEU A 100 -0.76 16.27 -5.89
CA LEU A 100 -0.35 17.31 -4.96
C LEU A 100 -0.09 18.62 -5.69
N PHE A 101 -0.17 19.72 -4.94
CA PHE A 101 0.08 21.06 -5.41
C PHE A 101 0.99 21.82 -4.44
N GLY A 102 1.96 22.58 -4.97
CA GLY A 102 2.82 23.43 -4.15
C GLY A 102 4.23 23.59 -4.72
N SER A 103 5.20 23.81 -3.83
CA SER A 103 6.63 23.70 -4.13
C SER A 103 7.11 22.28 -3.84
N GLN A 104 8.35 21.95 -4.23
CA GLN A 104 8.93 20.64 -3.93
C GLN A 104 9.00 20.36 -2.41
N GLU A 105 9.21 21.40 -1.60
CA GLU A 105 9.39 21.32 -0.14
C GLU A 105 8.06 21.41 0.64
N SER A 106 7.03 22.04 0.06
CA SER A 106 5.74 22.27 0.71
C SER A 106 4.59 21.91 -0.24
N LYS A 107 4.36 20.61 -0.39
CA LYS A 107 3.27 20.04 -1.20
C LYS A 107 2.01 19.87 -0.34
N LYS A 108 0.86 20.22 -0.89
CA LYS A 108 -0.47 19.96 -0.31
C LYS A 108 -1.21 18.95 -1.17
N LEU A 109 -1.87 18.00 -0.52
CA LEU A 109 -2.68 17.00 -1.20
C LEU A 109 -3.94 17.66 -1.79
N LEU A 110 -4.19 17.43 -3.09
CA LEU A 110 -5.46 17.80 -3.73
C LEU A 110 -6.44 16.64 -3.65
N CYS A 111 -6.05 15.48 -4.17
CA CYS A 111 -6.86 14.26 -4.13
C CYS A 111 -6.02 13.00 -4.27
N GLU A 112 -6.65 11.88 -3.92
CA GLU A 112 -6.06 10.54 -4.02
C GLU A 112 -6.99 9.59 -4.74
N SER A 113 -6.39 8.61 -5.40
CA SER A 113 -7.06 7.64 -6.25
C SER A 113 -6.48 6.26 -6.05
N VAL A 114 -7.27 5.33 -5.53
CA VAL A 114 -6.86 3.94 -5.44
C VAL A 114 -7.05 3.30 -6.82
N ILE A 115 -6.00 2.67 -7.36
CA ILE A 115 -6.03 2.12 -8.72
C ILE A 115 -6.89 0.85 -8.81
N ARG A 116 -7.04 0.13 -7.70
CA ARG A 116 -7.87 -1.08 -7.61
C ARG A 116 -8.92 -0.90 -6.51
N PRO A 117 -10.18 -1.29 -6.74
CA PRO A 117 -11.21 -1.24 -5.69
C PRO A 117 -10.74 -1.99 -4.42
N LEU A 118 -10.97 -1.38 -3.26
CA LEU A 118 -10.68 -1.97 -1.96
C LEU A 118 -11.99 -2.18 -1.21
N SER A 119 -12.22 -3.42 -0.75
CA SER A 119 -13.36 -3.72 0.12
C SER A 119 -12.98 -3.52 1.58
N LYS A 120 -13.81 -2.77 2.32
CA LYS A 120 -13.65 -2.63 3.77
C LYS A 120 -14.12 -3.91 4.47
N SER A 121 -13.41 -4.27 5.52
CA SER A 121 -13.67 -5.40 6.39
C SER A 121 -13.29 -5.04 7.83
N PHE A 122 -13.52 -5.96 8.75
CA PHE A 122 -13.24 -5.79 10.18
C PHE A 122 -12.29 -6.88 10.65
N PHE A 123 -11.17 -6.48 11.25
CA PHE A 123 -10.17 -7.38 11.79
C PHE A 123 -10.26 -7.43 13.32
N GLY A 124 -10.38 -8.62 13.91
CA GLY A 124 -10.42 -8.79 15.37
C GLY A 124 -11.83 -9.05 15.92
N SER A 125 -11.96 -8.96 17.25
CA SER A 125 -13.24 -9.07 17.96
C SER A 125 -13.95 -7.72 18.05
N LEU A 126 -15.24 -7.69 18.39
CA LEU A 126 -16.02 -6.44 18.51
C LEU A 126 -15.36 -5.42 19.47
N ASP A 127 -14.79 -5.88 20.58
CA ASP A 127 -14.23 -5.00 21.61
C ASP A 127 -12.83 -4.46 21.29
N ASN A 128 -12.08 -5.13 20.41
CA ASN A 128 -10.66 -4.83 20.16
C ASN A 128 -10.26 -4.84 18.68
N GLY A 129 -11.25 -4.89 17.80
CA GLY A 129 -11.03 -4.95 16.36
C GLY A 129 -10.87 -3.58 15.72
N GLU A 130 -10.58 -3.58 14.43
CA GLU A 130 -10.39 -2.37 13.65
C GLU A 130 -10.86 -2.54 12.21
N ILE A 131 -11.25 -1.42 11.60
CA ILE A 131 -11.63 -1.38 10.18
C ILE A 131 -10.34 -1.41 9.35
N ALA A 132 -10.32 -2.28 8.36
CA ALA A 132 -9.20 -2.47 7.45
C ALA A 132 -9.73 -2.85 6.05
N TYR A 133 -8.90 -2.70 5.03
CA TYR A 133 -9.20 -3.22 3.69
C TYR A 133 -8.89 -4.72 3.61
N PHE A 134 -9.68 -5.50 2.93
CA PHE A 134 -9.35 -6.90 2.67
C PHE A 134 -8.39 -7.03 1.48
N LEU A 135 -7.33 -7.84 1.64
CA LEU A 135 -6.33 -8.10 0.61
C LEU A 135 -6.07 -9.60 0.55
N GLU A 136 -6.53 -10.23 -0.52
CA GLU A 136 -6.11 -11.58 -0.89
C GLU A 136 -4.99 -11.47 -1.93
N SER A 137 -3.80 -11.95 -1.58
CA SER A 137 -2.58 -11.78 -2.40
C SER A 137 -1.75 -13.06 -2.40
N PRO A 138 -1.06 -13.40 -3.50
CA PRO A 138 0.02 -14.37 -3.44
C PRO A 138 1.15 -13.85 -2.56
N LEU A 139 1.93 -14.77 -1.98
CA LEU A 139 3.17 -14.49 -1.27
C LEU A 139 4.32 -14.98 -2.15
N PHE A 140 5.00 -14.04 -2.80
CA PHE A 140 6.04 -14.35 -3.75
C PHE A 140 7.38 -14.44 -3.03
N ARG A 141 8.25 -15.36 -3.46
CA ARG A 141 9.55 -15.54 -2.79
C ARG A 141 10.61 -14.59 -3.36
N ASP A 142 10.46 -14.24 -4.63
CA ASP A 142 11.39 -13.40 -5.36
C ASP A 142 10.64 -12.34 -6.19
N LEU A 143 11.22 -11.15 -6.34
CA LEU A 143 10.64 -10.07 -7.14
C LEU A 143 10.60 -10.41 -8.64
N SER A 144 11.39 -11.37 -9.11
CA SER A 144 11.37 -11.89 -10.47
C SER A 144 10.17 -12.80 -10.78
N GLU A 145 9.51 -13.36 -9.76
CA GLU A 145 8.28 -14.14 -9.93
C GLU A 145 7.09 -13.26 -10.37
N TYR A 146 7.25 -11.93 -10.27
CA TYR A 146 6.24 -10.97 -10.65
C TYR A 146 6.35 -10.60 -12.12
N LYS A 147 5.22 -10.71 -12.83
CA LYS A 147 5.03 -9.92 -14.04
C LYS A 147 4.89 -8.48 -13.59
N GLN A 148 5.90 -7.65 -13.84
CA GLN A 148 5.94 -6.25 -13.43
C GLN A 148 4.62 -5.55 -13.74
N GLN A 149 3.82 -5.30 -12.70
CA GLN A 149 2.59 -4.53 -12.82
C GLN A 149 2.93 -3.12 -12.36
N ASN A 150 2.94 -2.17 -13.30
CA ASN A 150 3.29 -0.77 -13.01
C ASN A 150 2.31 -0.09 -12.03
N SER A 151 1.29 -0.81 -11.53
CA SER A 151 0.23 -0.35 -10.64
C SER A 151 0.26 -0.97 -9.24
N SER A 152 1.41 -1.49 -8.84
CA SER A 152 1.54 -2.27 -7.61
C SER A 152 2.71 -1.79 -6.77
N ILE A 153 2.54 -1.90 -5.45
CA ILE A 153 3.60 -1.69 -4.47
C ILE A 153 3.97 -3.06 -3.92
N TYR A 154 5.27 -3.36 -3.83
CA TYR A 154 5.74 -4.62 -3.25
C TYR A 154 6.22 -4.39 -1.83
N CYS A 155 5.58 -5.05 -0.87
CA CYS A 155 5.95 -4.95 0.54
C CYS A 155 6.75 -6.20 0.94
N PRO A 156 8.03 -6.06 1.31
CA PRO A 156 8.80 -7.17 1.85
C PRO A 156 8.25 -7.59 3.22
N LEU A 157 8.08 -8.90 3.42
CA LEU A 157 7.47 -9.49 4.60
C LEU A 157 8.35 -10.64 5.11
N SER A 158 8.74 -10.55 6.37
CA SER A 158 9.55 -11.56 7.06
C SER A 158 8.76 -12.08 8.26
N ILE A 159 8.34 -13.35 8.23
CA ILE A 159 7.56 -13.97 9.32
C ILE A 159 8.38 -15.09 9.95
N MET A 160 8.64 -14.97 11.25
CA MET A 160 9.33 -15.99 12.03
C MET A 160 8.38 -16.64 13.04
N ASN A 161 8.26 -17.96 13.00
CA ASN A 161 7.56 -18.73 14.02
C ASN A 161 8.53 -19.09 15.15
N LYS A 162 8.40 -18.44 16.30
CA LYS A 162 9.14 -18.75 17.54
C LYS A 162 8.30 -19.53 18.56
N SER A 163 7.12 -20.00 18.16
CA SER A 163 6.27 -20.84 19.00
C SER A 163 6.66 -22.32 18.89
N SER A 164 6.07 -23.15 19.74
CA SER A 164 6.17 -24.62 19.67
C SER A 164 5.14 -25.28 18.75
N GLN A 165 4.26 -24.50 18.13
CA GLN A 165 3.18 -24.97 17.26
C GLN A 165 3.35 -24.51 15.81
N ASN A 166 2.68 -25.17 14.88
CA ASN A 166 2.59 -24.68 13.51
C ASN A 166 1.86 -23.33 13.49
N LEU A 167 2.31 -22.44 12.61
CA LEU A 167 1.64 -21.18 12.29
C LEU A 167 0.95 -21.35 10.95
N ASP A 168 -0.34 -21.66 10.97
CA ASP A 168 -1.16 -21.70 9.77
C ASP A 168 -1.56 -20.26 9.41
N PHE A 169 -0.97 -19.72 8.36
CA PHE A 169 -1.17 -18.32 7.99
C PHE A 169 -2.52 -18.16 7.28
N GLU A 170 -3.56 -17.89 8.07
CA GLU A 170 -4.89 -17.59 7.54
C GLU A 170 -5.10 -16.11 7.24
N ARG A 171 -4.92 -15.25 8.25
CA ARG A 171 -5.11 -13.80 8.12
C ARG A 171 -4.15 -13.03 9.02
N MET A 172 -3.66 -11.91 8.53
CA MET A 172 -2.93 -10.95 9.33
C MET A 172 -3.29 -9.52 9.00
N ILE A 173 -3.12 -8.60 9.95
CA ILE A 173 -3.25 -7.17 9.67
C ILE A 173 -1.88 -6.55 9.34
N LEU A 174 -1.77 -6.05 8.11
CA LEU A 174 -0.66 -5.29 7.59
C LEU A 174 -0.96 -3.80 7.69
N ARG A 175 -0.18 -3.07 8.49
CA ARG A 175 -0.44 -1.65 8.77
C ARG A 175 0.28 -0.76 7.79
N VAL A 176 -0.20 -0.76 6.55
CA VAL A 176 0.36 0.02 5.45
C VAL A 176 0.46 1.53 5.69
N PRO A 177 -0.40 2.20 6.50
CA PRO A 177 -0.25 3.65 6.72
C PRO A 177 1.06 4.07 7.41
N TYR A 178 1.75 3.15 8.09
CA TYR A 178 3.03 3.41 8.76
C TYR A 178 4.25 3.09 7.90
N LEU A 179 4.06 2.61 6.68
CA LEU A 179 5.17 2.24 5.78
C LEU A 179 5.53 3.42 4.88
N SER A 180 6.84 3.61 4.68
CA SER A 180 7.35 4.50 3.62
C SER A 180 7.42 3.74 2.30
N LEU A 181 7.33 4.48 1.19
CA LEU A 181 7.53 3.96 -0.15
C LEU A 181 8.86 4.40 -0.72
N TYR A 182 9.46 3.53 -1.52
CA TYR A 182 10.74 3.75 -2.17
C TYR A 182 10.69 3.35 -3.63
N TYR A 183 11.35 4.12 -4.49
CA TYR A 183 11.67 3.68 -5.85
C TYR A 183 12.88 2.75 -5.80
N SER A 184 12.80 1.64 -6.53
CA SER A 184 13.88 0.66 -6.72
C SER A 184 13.90 0.27 -8.18
N GLY A 185 14.68 0.99 -9.00
CA GLY A 185 14.62 0.87 -10.46
C GLY A 185 13.20 1.19 -10.98
N SER A 186 12.55 0.20 -11.59
CA SER A 186 11.18 0.33 -12.12
C SER A 186 10.08 -0.07 -11.12
N LEU A 187 10.46 -0.56 -9.93
CA LEU A 187 9.54 -1.03 -8.89
C LEU A 187 9.31 0.04 -7.83
N ILE A 188 8.17 -0.06 -7.15
CA ILE A 188 7.90 0.68 -5.93
C ILE A 188 7.87 -0.33 -4.78
N LEU A 189 8.76 -0.16 -3.81
CA LEU A 189 8.88 -1.01 -2.63
C LEU A 189 8.34 -0.27 -1.41
N ALA A 190 7.62 -0.98 -0.54
CA ALA A 190 7.32 -0.48 0.79
C ALA A 190 8.45 -0.81 1.78
N SER A 191 8.43 -0.15 2.93
CA SER A 191 9.31 -0.48 4.05
C SER A 191 9.09 -1.95 4.48
N PRO A 192 10.16 -2.73 4.76
CA PRO A 192 10.04 -4.12 5.18
C PRO A 192 9.28 -4.30 6.49
N VAL A 193 8.45 -5.36 6.55
CA VAL A 193 7.68 -5.71 7.75
C VAL A 193 8.21 -7.01 8.35
N ASN A 194 8.57 -6.97 9.64
CA ASN A 194 9.08 -8.13 10.36
C ASN A 194 8.11 -8.58 11.45
N ILE A 195 7.82 -9.87 11.48
CA ILE A 195 6.79 -10.47 12.32
C ILE A 195 7.39 -11.63 13.08
N THR A 196 7.18 -11.64 14.40
CA THR A 196 7.55 -12.76 15.26
C THR A 196 6.29 -13.32 15.90
N PHE A 197 5.90 -14.51 15.46
CA PHE A 197 4.82 -15.28 16.06
C PHE A 197 5.34 -16.06 17.27
N LYS A 198 4.63 -15.98 18.40
CA LYS A 198 5.01 -16.63 19.67
C LYS A 198 3.97 -17.62 20.21
N GLY A 199 2.95 -17.94 19.41
CA GLY A 199 1.83 -18.81 19.80
C GLY A 199 0.51 -18.05 19.87
N LEU A 200 -0.61 -18.77 19.90
CA LEU A 200 -1.97 -18.19 19.82
C LEU A 200 -2.36 -17.42 21.09
N ASP A 201 -1.90 -17.89 22.24
CA ASP A 201 -2.22 -17.30 23.55
C ASP A 201 -1.26 -16.16 23.93
N GLN A 202 -0.22 -15.93 23.13
CA GLN A 202 0.72 -14.83 23.31
C GLN A 202 0.44 -13.74 22.27
N MET A 203 0.51 -12.48 22.69
CA MET A 203 0.48 -11.36 21.75
C MET A 203 1.63 -11.53 20.75
N SER A 204 1.31 -11.80 19.48
CA SER A 204 2.32 -11.83 18.42
C SER A 204 2.99 -10.47 18.34
N GLN A 205 4.31 -10.45 18.39
CA GLN A 205 5.08 -9.21 18.36
C GLN A 205 5.36 -8.85 16.90
N VAL A 206 4.74 -7.77 16.43
CA VAL A 206 5.05 -7.22 15.12
C VAL A 206 5.94 -6.02 15.27
N VAL A 207 7.08 -6.09 14.60
CA VAL A 207 8.08 -5.04 14.58
C VAL A 207 8.12 -4.52 13.15
N TYR A 208 7.46 -3.39 12.95
CA TYR A 208 7.65 -2.59 11.74
C TYR A 208 9.06 -2.00 11.86
N LYS A 209 10.04 -2.60 11.18
CA LYS A 209 11.41 -2.06 11.18
C LYS A 209 11.49 -0.99 10.11
N LYS A 210 11.90 0.23 10.49
CA LYS A 210 12.38 1.28 9.58
C LYS A 210 13.75 0.92 8.98
N THR A 211 13.82 -0.21 8.30
CA THR A 211 15.00 -0.52 7.49
C THR A 211 14.68 -0.17 6.05
N LEU A 212 15.65 0.33 5.29
CA LEU A 212 15.51 0.43 3.85
C LEU A 212 15.22 -0.97 3.28
N PRO A 213 14.30 -1.11 2.30
CA PRO A 213 14.18 -2.36 1.58
C PRO A 213 15.48 -2.64 0.82
N SER A 214 15.82 -3.92 0.66
CA SER A 214 16.92 -4.31 -0.21
C SER A 214 16.55 -4.04 -1.67
N GLY A 215 17.47 -3.44 -2.43
CA GLY A 215 17.31 -3.20 -3.86
C GLY A 215 18.34 -2.19 -4.37
N ASP A 216 18.31 -1.97 -5.68
CA ASP A 216 19.25 -1.08 -6.36
C ASP A 216 18.74 0.36 -6.37
N ASN A 217 19.62 1.33 -6.07
CA ASN A 217 19.33 2.76 -6.13
C ASN A 217 18.04 3.18 -5.41
N ILE A 218 17.88 2.71 -4.16
CA ILE A 218 16.72 3.00 -3.33
C ILE A 218 16.60 4.51 -3.08
N GLN A 219 15.49 5.10 -3.52
CA GLN A 219 15.15 6.50 -3.28
C GLN A 219 13.79 6.61 -2.62
N LEU A 220 13.63 7.54 -1.66
CA LEU A 220 12.33 7.77 -1.02
C LEU A 220 11.32 8.28 -2.06
N ALA A 221 10.23 7.54 -2.24
CA ALA A 221 9.12 7.90 -3.13
C ALA A 221 8.01 8.65 -2.38
N SER A 222 7.66 8.18 -1.18
CA SER A 222 6.71 8.86 -0.30
C SER A 222 7.02 8.52 1.16
N PRO A 223 6.95 9.50 2.08
CA PRO A 223 6.96 9.23 3.52
C PRO A 223 5.72 8.43 3.96
N PRO A 224 5.71 7.87 5.18
CA PRO A 224 4.54 7.18 5.71
C PRO A 224 3.40 8.18 5.94
N ARG A 225 2.15 7.70 5.85
CA ARG A 225 0.96 8.54 6.08
C ARG A 225 0.83 8.94 7.55
N LEU A 226 1.11 7.99 8.43
CA LEU A 226 1.05 8.16 9.88
C LEU A 226 2.46 8.11 10.44
N ALA A 227 2.73 8.99 11.41
CA ALA A 227 3.93 8.90 12.22
C ALA A 227 3.93 7.57 12.98
N GLU A 228 5.12 7.04 13.24
CA GLU A 228 5.24 5.85 14.09
C GLU A 228 4.62 6.10 15.46
N ASP A 229 3.64 5.30 15.80
CA ASP A 229 3.22 5.17 17.17
C ASP A 229 3.95 3.96 17.77
N LYS A 230 4.84 4.24 18.72
CA LYS A 230 5.58 3.22 19.49
C LYS A 230 4.65 2.27 20.26
N SER A 231 3.36 2.60 20.36
CA SER A 231 2.31 1.79 21.01
C SER A 231 1.67 0.72 20.10
N ILE A 232 2.02 0.63 18.82
CA ILE A 232 1.45 -0.37 17.87
C ILE A 232 2.10 -1.74 18.09
N LEU A 233 1.99 -2.23 19.32
CA LEU A 233 2.23 -3.61 19.74
C LEU A 233 0.89 -4.36 19.79
N LYS A 234 0.04 -4.18 18.78
CA LYS A 234 -1.26 -4.85 18.68
C LYS A 234 -1.18 -6.14 17.85
N LYS A 235 -2.03 -7.12 18.18
CA LYS A 235 -2.12 -8.45 17.54
C LYS A 235 -2.14 -8.32 16.02
N SER A 236 -1.20 -8.98 15.35
CA SER A 236 -1.21 -9.01 13.88
C SER A 236 -1.86 -10.23 13.28
N PHE A 237 -2.05 -11.32 14.01
CA PHE A 237 -2.78 -12.49 13.53
C PHE A 237 -4.11 -12.60 14.28
N TYR A 238 -5.15 -12.97 13.55
CA TYR A 238 -6.46 -13.27 14.12
C TYR A 238 -6.98 -14.56 13.50
N TYR A 239 -7.26 -15.53 14.38
CA TYR A 239 -7.86 -16.79 14.02
C TYR A 239 -9.34 -16.74 14.39
N PHE A 240 -10.20 -17.17 13.47
CA PHE A 240 -11.56 -17.51 13.88
C PHE A 240 -11.47 -18.83 14.63
N LYS A 241 -11.76 -18.82 15.95
CA LYS A 241 -12.21 -20.06 16.59
C LYS A 241 -13.54 -20.39 15.93
N THR A 242 -13.52 -21.32 14.98
CA THR A 242 -14.75 -21.92 14.50
C THR A 242 -15.34 -22.69 15.69
N LEU A 243 -16.41 -22.16 16.27
CA LEU A 243 -17.25 -22.91 17.20
C LEU A 243 -18.02 -23.97 16.40
N TYR A 244 -17.33 -25.01 15.93
CA TYR A 244 -17.96 -26.29 15.63
C TYR A 244 -17.65 -27.25 16.79
N THR A 245 -18.39 -27.06 17.87
CA THR A 245 -18.80 -28.17 18.72
C THR A 245 -20.17 -28.61 18.22
N GLY A 246 -20.20 -29.74 17.54
CA GLY A 246 -21.37 -30.44 17.04
C GLY A 246 -20.93 -31.78 16.48
#